data_AF-A0A920IVU0-F1
#
_entry.id   AF-A0A920IVU0-F1
#
_cell.length_a   1.000
_cell.length_b   1.000
_cell.length_c   1.000
_cell.angle_alpha   90.00
_cell.angle_beta   90.00
_cell.angle_gamma   90.00
#
_symmetry.space_group_name_H-M   'P 1'
#
loop_
_entity.id
_entity.type
_entity.pdbx_description
1 polymer ?
#
loop_
_entity_poly.entity_id
_entity_poly.type
_entity_poly.pdbx_seq_one_letter_code
_entity_poly.pdbx_strand_id
1 'polypeptide(L)'
;MIGSDGFNDTSLYTSVILKAGVRYSFSAWIKTENVSGAMGALLNVHELQKAAMTKGIRNTSDWQKVETEFLNPSNRRVTFNCLFGGWGQSKGRAWYDDVSLNELNPIYQKTKSRKLLEESVMVEEIFEKHLSAGCARCHKVGGQGGDEDLP
;
A
#
# COMPACT_ATOMS: atom_id res chain seq x y z
N MET A 1 9.50 -26.07 -1.11
CA MET A 1 10.81 -25.89 -0.45
C MET A 1 11.81 -25.43 -1.50
N ILE A 2 12.64 -24.45 -1.17
CA ILE A 2 13.78 -24.00 -1.98
C ILE A 2 15.00 -24.02 -1.05
N GLY A 3 16.11 -24.62 -1.50
CA GLY A 3 17.31 -24.67 -0.69
C GLY A 3 18.54 -25.05 -1.49
N SER A 4 19.71 -24.69 -0.96
CA SER A 4 21.01 -24.93 -1.57
C SER A 4 22.10 -24.92 -0.50
N ASP A 5 23.07 -25.83 -0.63
CA ASP A 5 24.27 -25.85 0.21
C ASP A 5 25.28 -24.75 -0.21
N GLY A 6 25.23 -24.33 -1.48
CA GLY A 6 25.96 -23.18 -2.03
C GLY A 6 25.11 -21.91 -2.10
N PHE A 7 25.75 -20.77 -2.37
CA PHE A 7 25.06 -19.49 -2.56
C PHE A 7 24.37 -19.44 -3.93
N ASN A 8 23.06 -19.19 -3.95
CA ASN A 8 22.28 -19.02 -5.18
C ASN A 8 21.22 -17.92 -5.03
N ASP A 9 20.75 -17.37 -6.14
CA ASP A 9 19.58 -16.50 -6.21
C ASP A 9 18.55 -17.17 -7.12
N THR A 10 17.44 -17.63 -6.54
CA THR A 10 16.47 -18.46 -7.25
C THR A 10 15.07 -18.28 -6.69
N SER A 11 14.05 -18.75 -7.41
CA SER A 11 12.66 -18.64 -6.98
C SER A 11 11.79 -19.76 -7.53
N LEU A 12 10.68 -19.99 -6.82
CA LEU A 12 9.47 -20.57 -7.40
C LEU A 12 8.53 -19.41 -7.73
N TYR A 13 7.93 -19.44 -8.92
CA TYR A 13 7.10 -18.33 -9.37
C TYR A 13 5.86 -18.76 -10.13
N THR A 14 4.91 -17.82 -10.22
CA THR A 14 3.77 -17.90 -11.14
C THR A 14 3.47 -16.51 -11.70
N SER A 15 2.79 -16.45 -12.84
CA SER A 15 2.40 -15.18 -13.46
C SER A 15 0.88 -15.03 -13.51
N VAL A 16 0.38 -13.86 -13.11
CA VAL A 16 -1.05 -13.54 -13.06
C VAL A 16 -1.31 -12.23 -13.80
N ILE A 17 -2.44 -12.13 -14.51
CA ILE A 17 -2.90 -10.88 -15.08
C ILE A 17 -3.68 -10.11 -14.02
N LEU A 18 -3.21 -8.91 -13.68
CA LEU A 18 -3.85 -8.05 -12.67
C LEU A 18 -4.71 -6.97 -13.31
N LYS A 19 -5.73 -6.53 -12.57
CA LYS A 19 -6.60 -5.41 -12.96
C LYS A 19 -5.95 -4.08 -12.64
N ALA A 20 -6.09 -3.12 -13.54
CA ALA A 20 -5.66 -1.73 -13.34
C ALA A 20 -6.44 -1.07 -12.19
N GLY A 21 -5.76 -0.23 -11.40
CA GLY A 21 -6.37 0.54 -10.32
C GLY A 21 -6.74 -0.27 -9.08
N VAL A 22 -6.41 -1.56 -9.03
CA VAL A 22 -6.73 -2.44 -7.90
C VAL A 22 -5.52 -2.58 -6.98
N ARG A 23 -5.77 -2.50 -5.67
CA ARG A 23 -4.79 -2.81 -4.64
C ARG A 23 -4.85 -4.31 -4.33
N TYR A 24 -3.69 -4.93 -4.16
CA TYR A 24 -3.57 -6.35 -3.85
C TYR A 24 -2.78 -6.56 -2.56
N SER A 25 -3.10 -7.62 -1.82
CA SER A 25 -2.23 -8.22 -0.80
C SER A 25 -1.64 -9.52 -1.35
N PHE A 26 -0.32 -9.68 -1.23
CA PHE A 26 0.41 -10.91 -1.52
C PHE A 26 1.06 -11.43 -0.24
N SER A 27 0.68 -12.64 0.18
CA SER A 27 1.13 -13.22 1.45
C SER A 27 1.45 -14.71 1.36
N ALA A 28 2.21 -15.21 2.33
CA ALA A 28 2.52 -16.63 2.53
C ALA A 28 3.01 -16.85 3.96
N TRP A 29 3.07 -18.10 4.38
CA TRP A 29 3.88 -18.53 5.53
C TRP A 29 5.27 -18.93 5.07
N ILE A 30 6.30 -18.50 5.80
CA ILE A 30 7.69 -18.86 5.53
C ILE A 30 8.32 -19.46 6.77
N LYS A 31 9.03 -20.57 6.58
CA LYS A 31 9.93 -21.19 7.56
C LYS A 31 11.33 -21.24 6.98
N THR A 32 12.36 -21.06 7.81
CA THR A 32 13.75 -21.09 7.36
C THR A 32 14.62 -21.96 8.23
N GLU A 33 15.65 -22.55 7.63
CA GLU A 33 16.70 -23.30 8.32
C GLU A 33 18.07 -22.86 7.79
N ASN A 34 18.90 -22.33 8.69
CA ASN A 34 20.28 -21.92 8.41
C ASN A 34 20.44 -20.98 7.22
N VAL A 35 19.44 -20.11 6.98
CA VAL A 35 19.46 -19.18 5.84
C VAL A 35 20.45 -18.05 6.07
N SER A 36 21.38 -17.84 5.13
CA SER A 36 22.41 -16.80 5.19
C SER A 36 22.72 -16.24 3.80
N GLY A 37 23.40 -15.09 3.74
CA GLY A 37 23.71 -14.39 2.48
C GLY A 37 22.97 -13.08 2.37
N ALA A 38 22.39 -12.81 1.20
CA ALA A 38 21.66 -11.59 0.86
C ALA A 38 20.38 -11.39 1.70
N MET A 39 19.22 -11.26 1.06
CA MET A 39 17.96 -11.02 1.77
C MET A 39 17.34 -12.31 2.33
N GLY A 40 17.80 -13.49 1.92
CA GLY A 40 17.29 -14.77 2.42
C GLY A 40 15.99 -15.16 1.72
N ALA A 41 14.96 -15.51 2.48
CA ALA A 41 13.67 -15.91 1.95
C ALA A 41 12.65 -14.76 2.01
N LEU A 42 11.98 -14.45 0.89
CA LEU A 42 10.95 -13.40 0.83
C LEU A 42 9.94 -13.63 -0.30
N LEU A 43 8.90 -12.81 -0.32
CA LEU A 43 7.98 -12.68 -1.44
C LEU A 43 8.26 -11.39 -2.21
N ASN A 44 8.20 -11.43 -3.55
CA ASN A 44 8.18 -10.20 -4.34
C ASN A 44 7.37 -10.33 -5.63
N VAL A 45 6.92 -9.18 -6.14
CA VAL A 45 6.41 -9.04 -7.51
C VAL A 45 7.57 -8.57 -8.39
N HIS A 46 7.98 -9.40 -9.36
CA HIS A 46 9.20 -9.19 -10.14
C HIS A 46 9.23 -7.81 -10.81
N GLU A 47 8.15 -7.41 -11.45
CA GLU A 47 8.07 -6.17 -12.22
C GLU A 47 7.94 -4.92 -11.33
N LEU A 48 7.67 -5.08 -10.04
CA LEU A 48 7.62 -3.99 -9.06
C LEU A 48 8.85 -3.93 -8.17
N GLN A 49 9.70 -4.96 -8.19
CA GLN A 49 10.98 -4.99 -7.48
C GLN A 49 10.78 -4.66 -6.00
N LYS A 50 11.56 -3.72 -5.45
CA LYS A 50 11.49 -3.30 -4.05
C LYS A 50 10.19 -2.60 -3.65
N ALA A 51 9.38 -2.15 -4.62
CA ALA A 51 8.11 -1.50 -4.35
C ALA A 51 6.99 -2.47 -3.93
N ALA A 52 7.17 -3.78 -4.17
CA ALA A 52 6.21 -4.81 -3.76
C ALA A 52 6.95 -6.09 -3.34
N MET A 53 7.48 -6.06 -2.12
CA MET A 53 8.17 -7.18 -1.51
C MET A 53 7.95 -7.24 0.00
N THR A 54 8.15 -8.43 0.58
CA THR A 54 8.19 -8.60 2.04
C THR A 54 9.60 -8.35 2.59
N LYS A 55 9.71 -8.20 3.91
CA LYS A 55 11.01 -8.30 4.57
C LYS A 55 11.61 -9.69 4.34
N GLY A 56 12.91 -9.74 4.11
CA GLY A 56 13.67 -10.98 4.01
C GLY A 56 13.85 -11.69 5.35
N ILE A 57 13.66 -13.00 5.35
CA ILE A 57 13.85 -13.88 6.51
C ILE A 57 15.17 -14.64 6.36
N ARG A 58 15.96 -14.61 7.43
CA ARG A 58 17.27 -15.26 7.53
C ARG A 58 17.35 -16.10 8.81
N ASN A 59 18.45 -16.82 8.96
CA ASN A 59 18.73 -17.76 10.04
C ASN A 59 17.69 -18.89 10.08
N THR A 60 17.64 -19.59 11.19
CA THR A 60 16.60 -20.57 11.48
C THR A 60 15.44 -19.88 12.18
N SER A 61 14.24 -20.06 11.64
CA SER A 61 13.00 -19.56 12.24
C SER A 61 11.88 -20.53 11.94
N ASP A 62 10.94 -20.67 12.87
CA ASP A 62 9.72 -21.43 12.58
C ASP A 62 8.76 -20.62 11.70
N TRP A 63 7.65 -21.23 11.30
CA TRP A 63 6.65 -20.62 10.44
C TRP A 63 6.21 -19.23 10.93
N GLN A 64 6.36 -18.24 10.05
CA GLN A 64 5.86 -16.90 10.25
C GLN A 64 5.15 -16.41 8.98
N LYS A 65 4.03 -15.71 9.16
CA LYS A 65 3.32 -15.10 8.04
C LYS A 65 4.03 -13.83 7.58
N VAL A 66 4.20 -13.69 6.27
CA VAL A 66 4.68 -12.46 5.63
C VAL A 66 3.65 -11.94 4.63
N GLU A 67 3.61 -10.63 4.44
CA GLU A 67 2.65 -9.97 3.55
C GLU A 67 3.24 -8.68 2.99
N THR A 68 2.88 -8.37 1.74
CA THR A 68 3.15 -7.08 1.10
C THR A 68 1.92 -6.63 0.33
N GLU A 69 1.63 -5.34 0.38
CA GLU A 69 0.53 -4.73 -0.37
C GLU A 69 1.06 -3.82 -1.46
N PHE A 70 0.38 -3.79 -2.61
CA PHE A 70 0.76 -2.93 -3.72
C PHE A 70 -0.43 -2.51 -4.57
N LEU A 71 -0.34 -1.35 -5.20
CA LEU A 71 -1.29 -0.88 -6.20
C LEU A 71 -0.82 -1.32 -7.59
N ASN A 72 -1.71 -1.92 -8.38
CA ASN A 72 -1.41 -2.22 -9.78
C ASN A 72 -1.91 -1.11 -10.72
N PRO A 73 -1.03 -0.38 -11.45
CA PRO A 73 -1.43 0.79 -12.21
C PRO A 73 -2.09 0.49 -13.56
N SER A 74 -1.86 -0.70 -14.14
CA SER A 74 -2.33 -1.04 -15.49
C SER A 74 -2.66 -2.52 -15.64
N ASN A 75 -3.53 -2.86 -16.59
CA ASN A 75 -3.88 -4.25 -16.90
C ASN A 75 -2.66 -4.93 -17.52
N ARG A 76 -2.00 -5.79 -16.76
CA ARG A 76 -0.75 -6.43 -17.20
C ARG A 76 -0.53 -7.77 -16.51
N ARG A 77 0.26 -8.61 -17.17
CA ARG A 77 0.82 -9.81 -16.56
C ARG A 77 1.98 -9.40 -15.64
N VAL A 78 1.98 -9.92 -14.43
CA VAL A 78 3.10 -9.77 -13.48
C VAL A 78 3.50 -11.14 -12.93
N THR A 79 4.69 -11.22 -12.39
CA THR A 79 5.28 -12.44 -11.86
C THR A 79 5.45 -12.35 -10.35
N PHE A 80 4.87 -13.31 -9.64
CA PHE A 80 4.93 -13.43 -8.19
C PHE A 80 5.95 -14.50 -7.82
N ASN A 81 6.92 -14.14 -6.99
CA ASN A 81 7.97 -15.05 -6.56
C ASN A 81 7.83 -15.40 -5.08
N CYS A 82 8.01 -16.68 -4.78
CA CYS A 82 8.67 -17.12 -3.55
C CYS A 82 10.17 -17.09 -3.82
N LEU A 83 10.84 -16.02 -3.39
CA LEU A 83 12.23 -15.72 -3.70
C LEU A 83 13.17 -16.22 -2.60
N PHE A 84 14.25 -16.90 -3.00
CA PHE A 84 15.35 -17.35 -2.14
C PHE A 84 16.66 -16.74 -2.64
N GLY A 85 17.15 -15.74 -1.93
CA GLY A 85 18.17 -14.80 -2.39
C GLY A 85 17.65 -13.37 -2.23
N GLY A 86 17.50 -12.66 -3.35
CA GLY A 86 17.03 -11.28 -3.37
C GLY A 86 18.17 -10.27 -3.48
N TRP A 87 18.36 -9.75 -4.71
CA TRP A 87 19.43 -8.83 -5.09
C TRP A 87 20.81 -9.29 -4.64
N GLY A 88 21.02 -10.61 -4.73
CA GLY A 88 22.19 -11.28 -4.19
C GLY A 88 21.83 -12.71 -3.80
N GLN A 89 22.87 -13.49 -3.52
CA GLN A 89 22.73 -14.92 -3.32
C GLN A 89 22.57 -15.29 -1.84
N SER A 90 21.85 -16.38 -1.60
CA SER A 90 21.66 -17.00 -0.29
C SER A 90 21.89 -18.50 -0.32
N LYS A 91 22.16 -19.09 0.85
CA LYS A 91 22.25 -20.54 1.08
C LYS A 91 21.44 -20.94 2.30
N GLY A 92 21.18 -22.24 2.47
CA GLY A 92 20.28 -22.78 3.50
C GLY A 92 18.97 -23.30 2.88
N ARG A 93 17.90 -23.38 3.67
CA ARG A 93 16.59 -23.90 3.22
C ARG A 93 15.46 -22.99 3.64
N ALA A 94 14.50 -22.80 2.75
CA ALA A 94 13.25 -22.11 3.02
C ALA A 94 12.05 -22.92 2.53
N TRP A 95 10.99 -22.90 3.33
CA TRP A 95 9.71 -23.46 2.99
C TRP A 95 8.69 -22.34 2.93
N TYR A 96 7.80 -22.44 1.94
CA TYR A 96 6.73 -21.49 1.70
C TYR A 96 5.44 -22.32 1.70
N ASP A 97 4.42 -21.83 2.37
CA ASP A 97 3.11 -22.46 2.43
C ASP A 97 2.00 -21.42 2.42
N ASP A 98 0.78 -21.83 2.06
CA ASP A 98 -0.42 -20.97 2.04
C ASP A 98 -0.20 -19.64 1.27
N VAL A 99 0.43 -19.73 0.10
CA VAL A 99 0.68 -18.58 -0.79
C VAL A 99 -0.66 -18.04 -1.30
N SER A 100 -0.94 -16.76 -1.07
CA SER A 100 -2.21 -16.14 -1.45
C SER A 100 -2.02 -14.76 -2.07
N LEU A 101 -2.88 -14.46 -3.06
CA LEU A 101 -3.01 -13.15 -3.69
C LEU A 101 -4.48 -12.74 -3.60
N ASN A 102 -4.75 -11.61 -2.95
CA ASN A 102 -6.11 -11.13 -2.71
C ASN A 102 -6.29 -9.71 -3.23
N GLU A 103 -7.41 -9.43 -3.91
CA GLU A 103 -7.86 -8.07 -4.20
C GLU A 103 -8.31 -7.39 -2.90
N LEU A 104 -7.80 -6.18 -2.64
CA LEU A 104 -8.18 -5.37 -1.49
C LEU A 104 -9.26 -4.36 -1.91
N ASN A 105 -10.48 -4.61 -1.46
CA ASN A 105 -11.62 -3.72 -1.68
C ASN A 105 -11.75 -2.74 -0.51
N PRO A 106 -11.63 -1.42 -0.72
CA PRO A 106 -11.85 -0.45 0.33
C PRO A 106 -13.32 -0.49 0.77
N ILE A 107 -13.54 -0.77 2.06
CA ILE A 107 -14.86 -0.63 2.67
C ILE A 107 -15.03 0.85 3.02
N TYR A 108 -15.74 1.60 2.19
CA TYR A 108 -16.15 2.95 2.55
C TYR A 108 -17.17 2.88 3.68
N GLN A 109 -16.72 3.07 4.93
CA GLN A 109 -17.65 3.39 6.00
C GLN A 109 -18.22 4.78 5.73
N LYS A 110 -19.49 4.82 5.34
CA LYS A 110 -20.27 6.05 5.31
C LYS A 110 -20.40 6.51 6.76
N THR A 111 -19.52 7.41 7.21
CA THR A 111 -19.68 8.10 8.48
C THR A 111 -21.10 8.63 8.50
N LYS A 112 -21.91 8.24 9.50
CA LYS A 112 -23.24 8.80 9.71
C LYS A 112 -23.06 10.31 9.65
N SER A 113 -23.63 10.95 8.63
CA SER A 113 -23.65 12.40 8.54
C SER A 113 -24.33 12.88 9.82
N ARG A 114 -23.54 13.39 10.76
CA ARG A 114 -24.09 14.24 11.82
C ARG A 114 -24.84 15.33 11.08
N LYS A 115 -26.06 15.62 11.52
CA LYS A 115 -26.97 16.56 10.84
C LYS A 115 -26.28 17.93 10.79
N LEU A 116 -25.53 18.20 9.72
CA LEU A 116 -24.71 19.41 9.49
C LEU A 116 -25.55 20.67 9.29
N LEU A 117 -26.88 20.57 9.39
CA LEU A 117 -27.81 21.66 9.15
C LEU A 117 -27.65 22.83 10.13
N GLU A 118 -27.25 22.56 11.39
CA GLU A 118 -27.01 23.64 12.36
C GLU A 118 -25.64 24.31 12.14
N GLU A 119 -24.61 23.53 11.81
CA GLU A 119 -23.27 24.05 11.52
C GLU A 119 -23.23 24.83 10.21
N SER A 120 -24.01 24.45 9.19
CA SER A 120 -24.07 25.17 7.91
C SER A 120 -24.65 26.58 8.03
N VAL A 121 -25.66 26.76 8.89
CA VAL A 121 -26.24 28.10 9.17
C VAL A 121 -25.21 28.99 9.87
N MET A 122 -24.44 28.44 10.81
CA MET A 122 -23.37 29.16 11.49
C MET A 122 -22.22 29.54 10.55
N VAL A 123 -21.87 28.66 9.61
CA VAL A 123 -20.80 28.92 8.62
C VAL A 123 -21.20 30.03 7.65
N GLU A 124 -22.45 30.05 7.18
CA GLU A 124 -22.98 31.12 6.33
C GLU A 124 -22.94 32.47 7.06
N GLU A 125 -23.37 32.52 8.31
CA GLU A 125 -23.34 33.75 9.09
C GLU A 125 -21.90 34.24 9.37
N ILE A 126 -20.96 33.31 9.59
CA ILE A 126 -19.54 33.67 9.74
C ILE A 126 -19.00 34.28 8.45
N PHE A 127 -19.25 33.64 7.31
CA PHE A 127 -18.79 34.07 6.00
C PHE A 127 -19.29 35.47 5.62
N GLU A 128 -20.53 35.80 6.00
CA GLU A 128 -21.15 37.09 5.68
C GLU A 128 -20.84 38.18 6.71
N LYS A 129 -20.84 37.85 8.01
CA LYS A 129 -20.95 38.87 9.06
C LYS A 129 -19.75 38.92 10.02
N HIS A 130 -18.95 37.85 10.12
CA HIS A 130 -17.90 37.79 11.15
C HIS A 130 -16.86 38.88 10.96
N LEU A 131 -16.58 39.63 12.03
CA LEU A 131 -15.74 40.84 12.00
C LEU A 131 -14.33 40.62 11.45
N SER A 132 -13.76 39.42 11.65
CA SER A 132 -12.41 39.06 11.19
C SER A 132 -12.35 37.89 10.21
N ALA A 133 -13.47 37.18 10.00
CA ALA A 133 -13.51 35.94 9.22
C ALA A 133 -14.60 35.95 8.14
N GLY A 134 -15.35 37.04 8.02
CA GLY A 134 -16.37 37.21 7.00
C GLY A 134 -15.74 37.66 5.69
N CYS A 135 -15.41 36.72 4.83
CA CYS A 135 -14.77 36.99 3.53
C CYS A 135 -15.61 37.94 2.65
N ALA A 136 -16.95 37.86 2.72
CA ALA A 136 -17.84 38.73 1.95
C ALA A 136 -17.79 40.21 2.41
N ARG A 137 -17.25 40.49 3.60
CA ARG A 137 -17.09 41.89 4.06
C ARG A 137 -16.00 42.63 3.30
N CYS A 138 -14.98 41.92 2.84
CA CYS A 138 -13.85 42.49 2.10
C CYS A 138 -13.98 42.21 0.60
N HIS A 139 -14.60 41.10 0.20
CA HIS A 139 -14.74 40.71 -1.20
C HIS A 139 -16.19 40.66 -1.62
N LYS A 140 -16.46 41.15 -2.83
CA LYS A 140 -17.80 41.09 -3.42
C LYS A 140 -18.15 39.67 -3.84
N VAL A 141 -19.20 39.11 -3.26
CA VAL A 141 -19.73 37.76 -3.57
C VAL A 141 -21.22 37.87 -3.83
N GLY A 142 -21.71 37.36 -4.96
CA GLY A 142 -23.14 37.39 -5.30
C GLY A 142 -23.75 38.80 -5.43
N GLY A 143 -22.93 39.84 -5.59
CA GLY A 143 -23.37 41.24 -5.66
C GLY A 143 -23.48 41.96 -4.31
N GLN A 144 -23.16 41.30 -3.19
CA GLN A 144 -23.06 41.89 -1.86
C GLN A 144 -21.59 41.88 -1.38
N GLY A 145 -21.25 42.76 -0.45
CA GLY A 145 -19.89 42.88 0.12
C GLY A 145 -19.23 44.24 -0.09
N GLY A 146 -18.06 44.44 0.51
CA GLY A 146 -17.26 45.65 0.35
C GLY A 146 -16.63 45.72 -1.05
N ASP A 147 -16.64 46.90 -1.66
CA ASP A 147 -15.78 47.18 -2.81
C ASP A 147 -14.37 47.47 -2.27
N GLU A 148 -13.36 46.73 -2.72
CA GLU A 148 -11.95 47.02 -2.44
C GLU A 148 -11.50 48.27 -3.23
N ASP A 149 -12.04 49.42 -2.87
CA ASP A 149 -11.39 50.70 -3.16
C ASP A 149 -10.71 51.16 -1.86
N LEU A 150 -9.56 50.53 -1.57
CA LEU A 150 -8.56 51.17 -0.74
C LEU A 150 -7.84 52.22 -1.61
N PRO A 151 -7.63 53.47 -1.11
CA PRO A 151 -6.69 54.38 -1.74
C PRO A 151 -5.25 53.84 -1.71
#